data_AF-A0A7S2C7D8-F1
#
_entry.id   AF-A0A7S2C7D8-F1
#
_cell.length_a   1.000
_cell.length_b   1.000
_cell.length_c   1.000
_cell.angle_alpha   90.00
_cell.angle_beta   90.00
_cell.angle_gamma   90.00
#
_symmetry.space_group_name_H-M   'P 1'
#
loop_
_entity.id
_entity.type
_entity.pdbx_description
1 polymer ?
#
loop_
_entity_poly.entity_id
_entity_poly.type
_entity_poly.pdbx_seq_one_letter_code
_entity_poly.pdbx_strand_id
1 'polypeptide(L)'
;FIETRDTAGNFAPQVFGTADVHRIGILDIRIVNLDRNDGNLLVRRGRGSARYELVPIDHGLSLPDRLEVFTDDIAWMSWPQAHKPFGKAELEYIKTLNGTRDARLLAKYLGVRRDCLRLMEVTTRLLQIGAEFGLTLFEIGSVIYREDRGSDVPAQPSKLEQIIE
;
A
#
# COMPACT_ATOMS: atom_id res chain seq x y z
N PHE A 1 2.51 2.79 22.48
CA PHE A 1 3.07 1.49 22.10
C PHE A 1 1.97 0.44 22.10
N ILE A 2 2.02 -0.53 21.18
CA ILE A 2 1.07 -1.64 21.05
C ILE A 2 1.82 -2.92 21.46
N GLU A 3 1.14 -3.83 22.16
CA GLU A 3 1.70 -5.15 22.47
C GLU A 3 1.74 -6.02 21.20
N THR A 4 2.91 -6.55 20.88
CA THR A 4 3.17 -7.31 19.65
C THR A 4 4.04 -8.52 19.95
N ARG A 5 4.00 -9.51 19.06
CA ARG A 5 4.87 -10.69 19.16
C ARG A 5 6.21 -10.45 18.49
N ASP A 6 6.18 -9.95 17.26
CA ASP A 6 7.37 -9.71 16.44
C ASP A 6 6.97 -8.87 15.21
N THR A 7 7.89 -8.70 14.26
CA THR A 7 7.64 -8.18 12.90
C THR A 7 7.25 -9.30 11.94
N ALA A 8 6.70 -8.94 10.76
CA ALA A 8 6.22 -9.91 9.79
C ALA A 8 7.33 -10.74 9.14
N GLY A 9 8.58 -10.22 9.10
CA GLY A 9 9.72 -10.94 8.53
C GLY A 9 10.09 -12.24 9.27
N ASN A 10 9.64 -12.38 10.52
CA ASN A 10 9.81 -13.61 11.31
C ASN A 10 8.68 -14.64 11.11
N PHE A 11 7.76 -14.41 10.17
CA PHE A 11 6.63 -15.30 9.88
C PHE A 11 6.49 -15.57 8.38
N ALA A 12 6.02 -16.78 8.06
CA ALA A 12 5.64 -17.09 6.69
C ALA A 12 4.40 -16.27 6.27
N PRO A 13 4.41 -15.54 5.14
CA PRO A 13 3.31 -14.66 4.75
C PRO A 13 1.93 -15.32 4.77
N GLN A 14 1.85 -16.62 4.48
CA GLN A 14 0.61 -17.41 4.42
C GLN A 14 -0.17 -17.46 5.75
N VAL A 15 0.47 -17.14 6.88
CA VAL A 15 -0.22 -17.12 8.19
C VAL A 15 -1.12 -15.88 8.36
N PHE A 16 -0.93 -14.85 7.52
CA PHE A 16 -1.69 -13.61 7.60
C PHE A 16 -2.99 -13.67 6.80
N GLY A 17 -4.04 -13.06 7.35
CA GLY A 17 -5.34 -12.99 6.68
C GLY A 17 -5.28 -12.09 5.44
N THR A 18 -5.95 -12.51 4.36
CA THR A 18 -6.04 -11.72 3.12
C THR A 18 -6.58 -10.31 3.35
N ALA A 19 -7.62 -10.17 4.16
CA ALA A 19 -8.21 -8.87 4.48
C ALA A 19 -7.22 -7.92 5.18
N ASP A 20 -6.34 -8.43 6.05
CA ASP A 20 -5.35 -7.58 6.75
C ASP A 20 -4.29 -7.08 5.77
N VAL A 21 -3.79 -7.94 4.89
CA VAL A 21 -2.85 -7.54 3.83
C VAL A 21 -3.49 -6.53 2.89
N HIS A 22 -4.75 -6.75 2.50
CA HIS A 22 -5.50 -5.80 1.66
C HIS A 22 -5.65 -4.43 2.32
N ARG A 23 -5.98 -4.37 3.61
CA ARG A 23 -6.11 -3.09 4.33
C ARG A 23 -4.81 -2.31 4.39
N ILE A 24 -3.69 -3.01 4.58
CA ILE A 24 -2.35 -2.42 4.53
C ILE A 24 -2.07 -1.87 3.13
N GLY A 25 -2.24 -2.69 2.08
CA GLY A 25 -2.01 -2.26 0.70
C GLY A 25 -2.90 -1.08 0.28
N ILE A 26 -4.16 -1.06 0.71
CA ILE A 26 -5.08 0.07 0.48
C ILE A 26 -4.54 1.36 1.12
N LEU A 27 -4.02 1.28 2.36
CA LEU A 27 -3.42 2.44 3.01
C LEU A 27 -2.14 2.86 2.30
N ASP A 28 -1.22 1.93 2.04
CA ASP A 28 0.09 2.19 1.43
C ASP A 28 -0.04 2.77 0.03
N ILE A 29 -0.98 2.30 -0.80
CA ILE A 29 -1.27 2.88 -2.12
C ILE A 29 -1.73 4.33 -1.97
N ARG A 30 -2.65 4.60 -1.04
CA ARG A 30 -3.18 5.95 -0.84
C ARG A 30 -2.09 6.91 -0.42
N ILE A 31 -1.30 6.56 0.59
CA ILE A 31 -0.23 7.43 1.09
C ILE A 31 1.05 7.35 0.27
N VAL A 32 1.09 6.47 -0.74
CA VAL A 32 2.26 6.20 -1.58
C VAL A 32 3.47 5.89 -0.71
N ASN A 33 3.35 4.84 0.10
CA ASN A 33 4.43 4.39 0.96
C ASN A 33 5.59 3.84 0.09
N LEU A 34 6.79 4.34 0.33
CA LEU A 34 8.00 3.99 -0.41
C LEU A 34 8.88 2.93 0.30
N ASP A 35 8.53 2.55 1.53
CA ASP A 35 9.33 1.62 2.34
C ASP A 35 8.42 0.71 3.18
N ARG A 36 7.50 -0.01 2.53
CA ARG A 36 6.71 -1.03 3.22
C ARG A 36 7.49 -2.35 3.27
N ASN A 37 8.58 -2.40 4.01
CA ASN A 37 9.24 -3.68 4.30
C ASN A 37 8.47 -4.49 5.38
N ASP A 38 8.83 -5.76 5.56
CA ASP A 38 8.21 -6.68 6.53
C ASP A 38 8.56 -6.34 8.00
N GLY A 39 9.65 -5.64 8.23
CA GLY A 39 10.02 -5.01 9.50
C GLY A 39 9.03 -3.92 9.94
N ASN A 40 8.44 -3.22 8.97
CA ASN A 40 7.44 -2.17 9.21
C ASN A 40 6.03 -2.73 9.45
N LEU A 41 5.87 -4.05 9.55
CA LEU A 41 4.60 -4.72 9.82
C LEU A 41 4.70 -5.51 11.12
N LEU A 42 4.09 -4.99 12.19
CA LEU A 42 4.05 -5.70 13.45
C LEU A 42 2.99 -6.79 13.44
N VAL A 43 3.29 -7.91 14.09
CA VAL A 43 2.40 -9.07 14.22
C VAL A 43 1.90 -9.14 15.66
N ARG A 44 0.57 -9.26 15.84
CA ARG A 44 -0.04 -9.56 17.14
C ARG A 44 -1.03 -10.71 17.04
N ARG A 45 -1.38 -11.32 18.17
CA ARG A 45 -2.50 -12.27 18.22
C ARG A 45 -3.82 -11.52 18.10
N GLY A 46 -4.72 -12.02 17.27
CA GLY A 46 -6.06 -11.47 17.18
C GLY A 46 -6.82 -11.63 18.48
N ARG A 47 -7.61 -10.61 18.85
CA ARG A 47 -8.38 -10.63 20.11
C ARG A 47 -9.41 -11.75 20.05
N GLY A 48 -9.22 -12.79 20.87
CA GLY A 48 -10.09 -13.97 20.89
C GLY A 48 -10.00 -14.85 19.64
N SER A 49 -8.94 -14.70 18.83
CA SER A 49 -8.73 -15.47 17.60
C SER A 49 -7.37 -16.16 17.63
N ALA A 50 -7.30 -17.36 17.04
CA ALA A 50 -6.03 -18.05 16.80
C ALA A 50 -5.23 -17.41 15.65
N ARG A 51 -5.82 -16.46 14.91
CA ARG A 51 -5.18 -15.80 13.75
C ARG A 51 -4.28 -14.65 14.19
N TYR A 52 -3.26 -14.39 13.40
CA TYR A 52 -2.43 -13.19 13.53
C TYR A 52 -3.11 -11.99 12.88
N GLU A 53 -2.92 -10.82 13.48
CA GLU A 53 -3.29 -9.52 12.95
C GLU A 53 -2.02 -8.72 12.64
N LEU A 54 -2.06 -7.98 11.53
CA LEU A 54 -0.97 -7.08 11.14
C LEU A 54 -1.27 -5.64 11.55
N VAL A 55 -0.24 -4.95 12.04
CA VAL A 55 -0.29 -3.53 12.38
C VAL A 55 0.81 -2.81 11.61
N PRO A 56 0.48 -1.99 10.59
CA PRO A 56 1.48 -1.21 9.90
C PRO A 56 2.01 -0.11 10.82
N ILE A 57 3.33 0.04 10.83
CA ILE A 57 4.04 1.12 11.51
C ILE A 57 4.93 1.84 10.51
N ASP A 58 5.65 2.83 11.00
CA ASP A 58 6.69 3.56 10.28
C ASP A 58 6.27 4.05 8.89
N HIS A 59 5.54 5.16 8.89
CA HIS A 59 5.07 5.82 7.67
C HIS A 59 5.93 7.05 7.32
N GLY A 60 7.20 7.08 7.77
CA GLY A 60 8.10 8.21 7.58
C GLY A 60 8.45 8.49 6.12
N LEU A 61 8.49 7.44 5.29
CA LEU A 61 8.72 7.52 3.84
C LEU A 61 7.41 7.38 3.06
N SER A 62 6.47 8.28 3.31
CA SER A 62 5.17 8.35 2.62
C SER A 62 4.88 9.78 2.16
N LEU A 63 3.92 9.92 1.23
CA LEU A 63 3.53 11.18 0.60
C LEU A 63 4.70 11.87 -0.14
N PRO A 64 5.41 11.19 -1.03
CA PRO A 64 6.45 11.79 -1.86
C PRO A 64 5.84 12.63 -2.99
N ASP A 65 6.64 13.50 -3.60
CA ASP A 65 6.29 14.22 -4.82
C ASP A 65 6.68 13.48 -6.11
N ARG A 66 7.40 12.35 -5.99
CA ARG A 66 7.77 11.44 -7.08
C ARG A 66 7.57 9.99 -6.66
N LEU A 67 7.35 9.12 -7.63
CA LEU A 67 7.00 7.75 -7.32
C LEU A 67 8.23 6.88 -7.04
N GLU A 68 9.21 6.77 -7.95
CA GLU A 68 10.58 6.29 -7.68
C GLU A 68 10.75 5.09 -6.70
N VAL A 69 9.80 4.15 -6.63
CA VAL A 69 9.80 2.97 -5.74
C VAL A 69 9.67 1.68 -6.53
N PHE A 70 10.34 0.63 -6.06
CA PHE A 70 10.32 -0.69 -6.67
C PHE A 70 9.35 -1.63 -5.98
N THR A 71 8.92 -2.67 -6.69
CA THR A 71 8.09 -3.73 -6.12
C THR A 71 8.69 -4.38 -4.88
N ASP A 72 10.02 -4.46 -4.83
CA ASP A 72 10.77 -5.20 -3.81
C ASP A 72 10.85 -4.43 -2.48
N ASP A 73 10.63 -3.11 -2.51
CA ASP A 73 10.51 -2.26 -1.32
C ASP A 73 9.15 -2.45 -0.60
N ILE A 74 8.21 -3.18 -1.23
CA ILE A 74 6.83 -3.33 -0.80
C ILE A 74 6.53 -4.79 -0.52
N ALA A 75 6.65 -5.20 0.74
CA ALA A 75 6.53 -6.57 1.22
C ALA A 75 5.29 -7.30 0.68
N TRP A 76 4.12 -6.65 0.72
CA TRP A 76 2.87 -7.28 0.30
C TRP A 76 2.79 -7.55 -1.20
N MET A 77 3.61 -6.92 -2.05
CA MET A 77 3.65 -7.22 -3.49
C MET A 77 4.06 -8.68 -3.76
N SER A 78 4.96 -9.22 -2.95
CA SER A 78 5.41 -10.62 -3.06
C SER A 78 4.46 -11.62 -2.41
N TRP A 79 3.47 -11.16 -1.63
CA TRP A 79 2.63 -12.03 -0.81
C TRP A 79 1.45 -12.62 -1.61
N PRO A 80 1.09 -13.90 -1.40
CA PRO A 80 0.00 -14.54 -2.14
C PRO A 80 -1.37 -13.90 -1.89
N GLN A 81 -1.54 -13.16 -0.79
CA GLN A 81 -2.75 -12.41 -0.48
C GLN A 81 -3.00 -11.25 -1.45
N ALA A 82 -1.95 -10.59 -1.95
CA ALA A 82 -2.11 -9.46 -2.86
C ALA A 82 -2.66 -9.88 -4.23
N HIS A 83 -2.46 -11.14 -4.61
CA HIS A 83 -2.94 -11.75 -5.84
C HIS A 83 -4.40 -12.25 -5.75
N LYS A 84 -5.06 -12.07 -4.60
CA LYS A 84 -6.46 -12.45 -4.42
C LYS A 84 -7.38 -11.25 -4.67
N PRO A 85 -8.60 -11.47 -5.19
CA PRO A 85 -9.60 -10.41 -5.31
C PRO A 85 -9.92 -9.77 -3.96
N PHE A 86 -10.21 -8.46 -3.98
CA PHE A 86 -10.68 -7.75 -2.78
C PHE A 86 -11.96 -8.35 -2.23
N GLY A 87 -12.08 -8.36 -0.90
CA GLY A 87 -13.33 -8.71 -0.22
C GLY A 87 -14.39 -7.61 -0.34
N LYS A 88 -15.65 -7.97 -0.08
CA LYS A 88 -16.78 -7.01 -0.12
C LYS A 88 -16.55 -5.80 0.79
N ALA A 89 -16.02 -6.02 2.00
CA ALA A 89 -15.78 -4.94 2.94
C ALA A 89 -14.71 -3.96 2.43
N GLU A 90 -13.64 -4.48 1.82
CA GLU A 90 -12.56 -3.69 1.23
C GLU A 90 -13.08 -2.89 0.02
N LEU A 91 -13.86 -3.51 -0.87
CA LEU A 91 -14.46 -2.82 -2.03
C LEU A 91 -15.40 -1.68 -1.62
N GLU A 92 -16.29 -1.92 -0.65
CA GLU A 92 -17.18 -0.87 -0.13
C GLU A 92 -16.36 0.27 0.51
N TYR A 93 -15.32 -0.06 1.26
CA TYR A 93 -14.43 0.96 1.83
C TYR A 93 -13.73 1.79 0.74
N ILE A 94 -13.11 1.14 -0.26
CA ILE A 94 -12.41 1.81 -1.38
C ILE A 94 -13.36 2.78 -2.10
N LYS A 95 -14.61 2.36 -2.35
CA LYS A 95 -15.63 3.18 -3.01
C LYS A 95 -15.94 4.48 -2.25
N THR A 96 -15.85 4.47 -0.92
CA THR A 96 -16.13 5.66 -0.09
C THR A 96 -14.96 6.64 0.04
N LEU A 97 -13.76 6.27 -0.43
CA LEU A 97 -12.57 7.12 -0.31
C LEU A 97 -12.74 8.46 -1.07
N ASN A 98 -12.18 9.53 -0.49
CA ASN A 98 -12.22 10.86 -1.10
C ASN A 98 -10.85 11.53 -0.98
N GLY A 99 -9.99 11.27 -1.98
CA GLY A 99 -8.61 11.77 -2.01
C GLY A 99 -8.52 13.29 -1.85
N THR A 100 -9.43 14.06 -2.44
CA THR A 100 -9.44 15.54 -2.32
C THR A 100 -9.85 16.03 -0.94
N ARG A 101 -10.76 15.34 -0.27
CA ARG A 101 -11.07 15.63 1.14
C ARG A 101 -9.86 15.32 2.02
N ASP A 102 -9.23 14.17 1.82
CA ASP A 102 -8.06 13.76 2.61
C ASP A 102 -6.88 14.71 2.38
N ALA A 103 -6.63 15.12 1.14
CA ALA A 103 -5.59 16.07 0.77
C ALA A 103 -5.76 17.42 1.49
N ARG A 104 -6.99 17.94 1.53
CA ARG A 104 -7.30 19.18 2.26
C ARG A 104 -7.05 19.04 3.76
N LEU A 105 -7.36 17.89 4.36
CA LEU A 105 -7.11 17.64 5.77
C LEU A 105 -5.61 17.58 6.07
N LEU A 106 -4.83 16.86 5.25
CA LEU A 106 -3.39 16.74 5.40
C LEU A 106 -2.68 18.09 5.19
N ALA A 107 -3.06 18.86 4.18
CA ALA A 107 -2.54 20.21 3.96
C ALA A 107 -2.83 21.12 5.17
N LYS A 108 -4.07 21.08 5.68
CA LYS A 108 -4.51 21.96 6.77
C LYS A 108 -3.83 21.65 8.11
N TYR A 109 -3.72 20.37 8.47
CA TYR A 109 -3.30 19.97 9.81
C TYR A 109 -1.84 19.55 9.90
N LEU A 110 -1.24 19.09 8.80
CA LEU A 110 0.14 18.60 8.77
C LEU A 110 1.05 19.40 7.84
N GLY A 111 0.52 20.36 7.08
CA GLY A 111 1.31 21.19 6.18
C GLY A 111 1.93 20.43 5.00
N VAL A 112 1.35 19.29 4.61
CA VAL A 112 1.87 18.49 3.48
C VAL A 112 1.76 19.29 2.18
N ARG A 113 2.84 19.29 1.39
CA ARG A 113 2.95 20.07 0.14
C ARG A 113 1.96 19.59 -0.92
N ARG A 114 1.55 20.50 -1.81
CA ARG A 114 0.55 20.21 -2.86
C ARG A 114 0.98 19.09 -3.80
N ASP A 115 2.26 19.04 -4.18
CA ASP A 115 2.78 18.06 -5.13
C ASP A 115 2.69 16.63 -4.57
N CYS A 116 3.06 16.46 -3.30
CA CYS A 116 2.87 15.22 -2.55
C CYS A 116 1.40 14.77 -2.53
N LEU A 117 0.49 15.71 -2.26
CA LEU A 117 -0.93 15.43 -2.21
C LEU A 117 -1.54 15.14 -3.58
N ARG A 118 -0.95 15.65 -4.66
CA ARG A 118 -1.38 15.36 -6.04
C ARG A 118 -1.21 13.86 -6.32
N LEU A 119 -0.06 13.31 -5.94
CA LEU A 119 0.21 11.89 -6.13
C LEU A 119 -0.75 11.03 -5.29
N MET A 120 -0.98 11.39 -4.04
CA MET A 120 -1.96 10.75 -3.15
C MET A 120 -3.38 10.72 -3.74
N GLU A 121 -3.83 11.82 -4.36
CA GLU A 121 -5.13 11.91 -5.04
C GLU A 121 -5.19 10.98 -6.26
N VAL A 122 -4.11 10.96 -7.07
CA VAL A 122 -4.00 10.11 -8.26
C VAL A 122 -4.01 8.64 -7.89
N THR A 123 -3.20 8.20 -6.93
CA THR A 123 -3.16 6.79 -6.51
C THR A 123 -4.44 6.35 -5.81
N THR A 124 -5.10 7.25 -5.06
CA THR A 124 -6.46 6.99 -4.54
C THR A 124 -7.45 6.76 -5.68
N ARG A 125 -7.39 7.56 -6.75
CA ARG A 125 -8.28 7.40 -7.90
C ARG A 125 -7.98 6.12 -8.68
N LEU A 126 -6.69 5.80 -8.88
CA LEU A 126 -6.27 4.55 -9.51
C LEU A 126 -6.76 3.33 -8.71
N LEU A 127 -6.65 3.36 -7.39
CA LEU A 127 -7.17 2.30 -6.51
C LEU A 127 -8.67 2.09 -6.70
N GLN A 128 -9.44 3.17 -6.76
CA GLN A 128 -10.89 3.09 -6.99
C GLN A 128 -11.24 2.49 -8.35
N ILE A 129 -10.55 2.93 -9.41
CA ILE A 129 -10.75 2.40 -10.76
C ILE A 129 -10.36 0.93 -10.80
N GLY A 130 -9.17 0.56 -10.31
CA GLY A 130 -8.72 -0.83 -10.30
C GLY A 130 -9.69 -1.75 -9.55
N ALA A 131 -10.16 -1.33 -8.38
CA ALA A 131 -11.14 -2.07 -7.61
C ALA A 131 -12.50 -2.22 -8.33
N GLU A 132 -12.97 -1.17 -9.00
CA GLU A 132 -14.21 -1.20 -9.79
C GLU A 132 -14.13 -2.17 -10.98
N PHE A 133 -12.95 -2.27 -11.61
CA PHE A 133 -12.66 -3.22 -12.69
C PHE A 133 -12.28 -4.63 -12.20
N GLY A 134 -12.31 -4.88 -10.89
CA GLY A 134 -12.01 -6.19 -10.31
C GLY A 134 -10.53 -6.57 -10.29
N LEU A 135 -9.62 -5.59 -10.47
CA LEU A 135 -8.19 -5.82 -10.32
C LEU A 135 -7.84 -6.17 -8.87
N THR A 136 -6.85 -7.03 -8.71
CA THR A 136 -6.25 -7.41 -7.44
C THR A 136 -5.35 -6.30 -6.89
N LEU A 137 -5.01 -6.40 -5.60
CA LEU A 137 -4.06 -5.47 -4.98
C LEU A 137 -2.71 -5.47 -5.70
N PHE A 138 -2.22 -6.66 -6.09
CA PHE A 138 -0.98 -6.82 -6.85
C PHE A 138 -1.05 -6.10 -8.20
N GLU A 139 -2.10 -6.31 -8.99
CA GLU A 139 -2.23 -5.70 -10.33
C GLU A 139 -2.28 -4.18 -10.26
N ILE A 140 -2.95 -3.62 -9.25
CA ILE A 140 -2.95 -2.17 -9.00
C ILE A 140 -1.55 -1.71 -8.60
N GLY A 141 -0.88 -2.43 -7.69
CA GLY A 141 0.50 -2.16 -7.29
C GLY A 141 1.49 -2.19 -8.46
N SER A 142 1.35 -3.13 -9.41
CA SER A 142 2.21 -3.22 -10.61
C SER A 142 2.00 -2.09 -11.62
N VAL A 143 0.92 -1.31 -11.51
CA VAL A 143 0.76 -0.06 -12.26
C VAL A 143 1.56 1.06 -11.60
N ILE A 144 1.62 1.05 -10.27
CA ILE A 144 2.23 2.07 -9.43
C ILE A 144 3.74 1.86 -9.38
N TYR A 145 4.22 0.69 -8.96
CA TYR A 145 5.62 0.45 -8.64
C TYR A 145 6.46 0.04 -9.86
N ARG A 146 7.75 0.36 -9.84
CA ARG A 146 8.73 -0.07 -10.84
C ARG A 146 9.06 -1.54 -10.63
N GLU A 147 9.22 -2.29 -11.73
CA GLU A 147 9.76 -3.64 -11.66
C GLU A 147 11.28 -3.58 -11.48
N ASP A 148 11.82 -4.31 -10.51
CA ASP A 148 13.27 -4.58 -10.48
C ASP A 148 13.61 -5.61 -11.56
N ARG A 149 14.56 -5.28 -12.43
CA ARG A 149 15.04 -6.12 -13.53
C ARG A 149 16.49 -6.55 -13.35
N GLY A 150 17.03 -6.37 -12.14
CA GLY A 150 18.42 -6.63 -11.80
C GLY A 150 19.35 -5.47 -12.14
N SER A 151 20.56 -5.52 -11.59
CA SER A 151 21.57 -4.44 -11.67
C SER A 151 22.02 -4.08 -13.08
N ASP A 152 21.84 -4.97 -14.05
CA ASP A 152 22.34 -4.82 -15.42
C ASP A 152 21.33 -4.14 -16.36
N VAL A 153 20.10 -3.89 -15.89
CA VAL A 153 19.04 -3.25 -16.68
C VAL A 153 18.66 -1.92 -16.04
N PRO A 154 18.73 -0.79 -16.78
CA PRO A 154 18.29 0.49 -16.26
C PRO A 154 16.83 0.45 -15.81
N ALA A 155 16.57 0.94 -14.60
CA ALA A 155 15.24 1.06 -14.06
C ALA A 155 14.34 1.83 -15.02
N GLN A 156 13.18 1.25 -15.34
CA GLN A 156 12.18 1.88 -16.19
C GLN A 156 11.12 2.53 -15.32
N PRO A 157 10.56 3.68 -15.73
CA PRO A 157 9.40 4.25 -15.08
C PRO A 157 8.23 3.25 -15.07
N SER A 158 7.50 3.20 -13.97
CA SER A 158 6.25 2.48 -13.84
C SER A 158 5.21 2.96 -14.87
N LYS A 159 4.15 2.17 -15.05
CA LYS A 159 3.05 2.57 -15.94
C LYS A 159 2.40 3.88 -15.50
N LEU A 160 2.29 4.11 -14.18
CA LEU A 160 1.71 5.33 -13.65
C LEU A 160 2.62 6.54 -13.91
N GLU A 161 3.93 6.41 -13.67
CA GLU A 161 4.90 7.48 -13.96
C GLU A 161 4.83 7.91 -15.43
N GLN A 162 4.74 6.97 -16.37
CA GLN A 162 4.59 7.26 -17.81
C GLN A 162 3.32 8.05 -18.18
N ILE A 163 2.30 8.08 -17.31
CA ILE A 163 1.03 8.78 -17.54
C ILE A 163 1.03 10.17 -16.91
N ILE A 164 1.73 10.36 -15.79
CA ILE A 164 1.58 11.55 -14.93
C ILE A 164 2.82 12.45 -14.85
N GLU A 165 3.94 11.99 -15.39
CA GLU A 165 5.22 12.71 -15.51
C GLU A 165 5.52 13.05 -16.97
#